data_AF-A0A813EG90-F1
#
_entry.id   AF-A0A813EG90-F1
#
_cell.length_a   1.000
_cell.length_b   1.000
_cell.length_c   1.000
_cell.angle_alpha   90.00
_cell.angle_beta   90.00
_cell.angle_gamma   90.00
#
_symmetry.space_group_name_H-M   'P 1'
#
loop_
_entity.id
_entity.type
_entity.pdbx_description
1 polymer ?
#
loop_
_entity_poly.entity_id
_entity_poly.type
_entity_poly.pdbx_seq_one_letter_code
_entity_poly.pdbx_strand_id
1 'polypeptide(L)'
;MAIRKPKMRQHPHPRKQFSVIEDPWVAGWVDWMTSTLTAEEADTPLWPHGYPAFYRLWDKTLGEMGLASLHLTPGSLRAGGATHHFLKYQDVPRLRRRGRWRVEGTLEHYVQEGLYALQLLQLQVRGQSIVAELCLVGKRLLNNENLEAPSLNERSSAQRSARR
;
A
#
# COMPACT_ATOMS: atom_id res chain seq x y z
N MET A 1 -15.93 -4.42 18.39
CA MET A 1 -15.11 -4.05 19.57
C MET A 1 -15.24 -2.55 19.85
N ALA A 2 -15.70 -2.18 21.05
CA ALA A 2 -15.88 -0.78 21.46
C ALA A 2 -14.72 -0.31 22.36
N ILE A 3 -14.10 0.80 21.99
CA ILE A 3 -13.00 1.46 22.71
C ILE A 3 -13.60 2.35 23.79
N ARG A 4 -13.41 1.96 25.05
CA ARG A 4 -13.99 2.63 26.24
C ARG A 4 -13.19 3.83 26.74
N LYS A 5 -11.86 3.87 26.54
CA LYS A 5 -10.98 5.00 26.88
C LYS A 5 -10.36 5.61 25.62
N PRO A 6 -11.11 6.44 24.87
CA PRO A 6 -10.58 7.09 23.68
C PRO A 6 -9.51 8.13 24.04
N LYS A 7 -8.41 8.15 23.25
CA LYS A 7 -7.25 9.04 23.44
C LYS A 7 -7.58 10.55 23.38
N MET A 8 -8.74 10.93 22.86
CA MET A 8 -9.20 12.32 22.77
C MET A 8 -10.57 12.46 23.45
N ARG A 9 -10.57 12.89 24.71
CA ARG A 9 -11.78 13.10 25.52
C ARG A 9 -12.28 14.55 25.47
N GLN A 10 -11.56 15.44 24.79
CA GLN A 10 -11.92 16.86 24.61
C GLN A 10 -12.81 17.04 23.38
N HIS A 11 -13.73 18.01 23.43
CA HIS A 11 -14.66 18.37 22.35
C HIS A 11 -13.87 18.67 21.04
N PRO A 12 -14.31 18.21 19.85
CA PRO A 12 -15.58 17.56 19.51
C PRO A 12 -15.33 16.10 19.06
N HIS A 13 -15.07 15.19 20.00
CA HIS A 13 -14.79 13.78 19.67
C HIS A 13 -15.85 12.81 20.20
N PRO A 14 -16.24 11.78 19.43
CA PRO A 14 -17.23 10.81 19.84
C PRO A 14 -16.76 10.04 21.09
N ARG A 15 -17.63 9.99 22.11
CA ARG A 15 -17.40 9.38 23.43
C ARG A 15 -17.21 7.86 23.38
N LYS A 16 -17.75 7.21 22.34
CA LYS A 16 -17.58 5.79 22.05
C LYS A 16 -16.93 5.66 20.69
N GLN A 17 -15.81 4.95 20.63
CA GLN A 17 -15.10 4.70 19.38
C GLN A 17 -15.18 3.19 19.07
N PHE A 18 -15.38 2.80 17.82
CA PHE A 18 -15.35 1.39 17.42
C PHE A 18 -14.51 1.19 16.15
N SER A 19 -13.77 0.10 16.06
CA SER A 19 -13.06 -0.28 14.84
C SER A 19 -13.74 -1.52 14.27
N VAL A 20 -13.91 -1.53 12.94
CA VAL A 20 -14.42 -2.69 12.22
C VAL A 20 -13.23 -3.59 11.87
N ILE A 21 -13.37 -4.87 12.15
CA ILE A 21 -12.43 -5.90 11.70
C ILE A 21 -13.07 -6.51 10.45
N GLU A 22 -12.49 -6.24 9.29
CA GLU A 22 -13.00 -6.74 8.00
C GLU A 22 -12.31 -8.05 7.58
N ASP A 23 -11.16 -8.35 8.16
CA ASP A 23 -10.37 -9.52 7.80
C ASP A 23 -10.86 -10.76 8.59
N PRO A 24 -11.31 -11.83 7.92
CA PRO A 24 -11.84 -13.02 8.59
C PRO A 24 -10.82 -13.72 9.49
N TRP A 25 -9.53 -13.70 9.13
CA TRP A 25 -8.48 -14.30 9.94
C TRP A 25 -8.27 -13.52 11.24
N VAL A 26 -8.21 -12.19 11.14
CA VAL A 26 -8.11 -11.34 12.34
C VAL A 26 -9.35 -11.50 13.21
N ALA A 27 -10.54 -11.56 12.60
CA ALA A 27 -11.79 -11.78 13.34
C ALA A 27 -11.79 -13.12 14.07
N GLY A 28 -11.42 -14.22 13.39
CA GLY A 28 -11.33 -15.55 13.98
C GLY A 28 -10.25 -15.66 15.06
N TRP A 29 -9.11 -14.98 14.89
CA TRP A 29 -8.07 -14.94 15.91
C TRP A 29 -8.50 -14.17 17.16
N VAL A 30 -9.18 -13.03 16.98
CA VAL A 30 -9.75 -12.29 18.13
C VAL A 30 -10.82 -13.12 18.82
N ASP A 31 -11.71 -13.75 18.05
CA ASP A 31 -12.76 -14.63 18.57
C ASP A 31 -12.15 -15.76 19.41
N TRP A 32 -11.17 -16.48 18.85
CA TRP A 32 -10.40 -17.50 19.55
C TRP A 32 -9.76 -16.97 20.84
N MET A 33 -9.06 -15.83 20.78
CA MET A 33 -8.42 -15.21 21.95
C MET A 33 -9.42 -14.86 23.05
N THR A 34 -10.61 -14.42 22.66
CA THR A 34 -11.66 -13.99 23.60
C THR A 34 -12.59 -15.13 24.04
N SER A 35 -12.54 -16.29 23.38
CA SER A 35 -13.44 -17.42 23.62
C SER A 35 -13.36 -17.98 25.04
N THR A 36 -12.22 -17.78 25.71
CA THR A 36 -11.98 -18.24 27.08
C THR A 36 -12.23 -17.17 28.13
N LEU A 37 -12.60 -15.94 27.75
CA LEU A 37 -12.82 -14.84 28.69
C LEU A 37 -14.18 -15.00 29.36
N THR A 38 -14.19 -14.91 30.69
CA THR A 38 -15.42 -14.86 31.48
C THR A 38 -16.07 -13.48 31.44
N ALA A 39 -17.32 -13.37 31.90
CA ALA A 39 -18.01 -12.08 32.01
C ALA A 39 -17.28 -11.09 32.94
N GLU A 40 -16.58 -11.61 33.96
CA GLU A 40 -15.79 -10.84 34.91
C GLU A 40 -14.51 -10.26 34.27
N GLU A 41 -13.99 -10.95 33.25
CA GLU A 41 -12.79 -10.55 32.50
C GLU A 41 -13.10 -9.73 31.25
N ALA A 42 -14.37 -9.44 30.98
CA ALA A 42 -14.81 -8.73 29.77
C ALA A 42 -14.22 -7.31 29.66
N ASP A 43 -13.85 -6.69 30.79
CA ASP A 43 -13.19 -5.38 30.83
C ASP A 43 -11.66 -5.47 30.88
N THR A 44 -11.08 -6.68 30.90
CA THR A 44 -9.63 -6.88 30.89
C THR A 44 -9.05 -6.46 29.54
N PRO A 45 -7.99 -5.64 29.50
CA PRO A 45 -7.32 -5.32 28.25
C PRO A 45 -6.75 -6.58 27.60
N LEU A 46 -7.06 -6.81 26.31
CA LEU A 46 -6.44 -7.89 25.52
C LEU A 46 -4.91 -7.82 25.51
N TRP A 47 -4.36 -6.62 25.69
CA TRP A 47 -2.94 -6.38 25.82
C TRP A 47 -2.68 -5.50 27.06
N PRO A 48 -2.30 -6.10 28.20
CA PRO A 48 -2.09 -5.37 29.45
C PRO A 48 -0.71 -4.69 29.55
N HIS A 49 0.09 -4.68 28.49
CA HIS A 49 1.45 -4.13 28.51
C HIS A 49 1.57 -2.77 27.82
N GLY A 50 2.59 -2.01 28.23
CA GLY A 50 2.89 -0.70 27.66
C GLY A 50 3.57 -0.75 26.30
N TYR A 51 3.75 0.44 25.72
CA TYR A 51 4.42 0.65 24.43
C TYR A 51 5.81 0.00 24.31
N PRO A 52 6.72 0.06 25.30
CA PRO A 52 8.03 -0.58 25.18
C PRO A 52 7.96 -2.10 25.04
N ALA A 53 7.00 -2.76 25.70
CA ALA A 53 6.81 -4.20 25.60
C ALA A 53 6.33 -4.61 24.20
N PHE A 54 5.45 -3.80 23.62
CA PHE A 54 4.98 -4.01 22.25
C PHE A 54 6.13 -3.92 21.24
N TYR A 55 7.01 -2.92 21.36
CA TYR A 55 8.17 -2.78 20.46
C TYR A 55 9.17 -3.93 20.60
N ARG A 56 9.44 -4.41 21.82
CA ARG A 56 10.28 -5.59 22.01
C ARG A 56 9.71 -6.83 21.33
N LEU A 57 8.39 -7.04 21.45
CA LEU A 57 7.72 -8.16 20.78
C LEU A 57 7.78 -7.99 19.25
N TRP A 58 7.54 -6.78 18.77
CA TRP A 58 7.64 -6.43 17.35
C TRP A 58 9.03 -6.73 16.78
N ASP A 59 10.10 -6.24 17.41
CA ASP A 59 11.48 -6.45 16.96
C ASP A 59 11.85 -7.93 16.98
N LYS A 60 11.45 -8.66 18.03
CA LYS A 60 11.62 -10.12 18.12
C LYS A 60 10.92 -10.82 16.94
N THR A 61 9.69 -10.43 16.65
CA THR A 61 8.90 -11.05 15.57
C THR A 61 9.54 -10.77 14.20
N LEU A 62 10.02 -9.54 13.96
CA LEU A 62 10.75 -9.20 12.74
C LEU A 62 12.06 -10.00 12.63
N GLY A 63 12.77 -10.20 13.74
CA GLY A 63 13.96 -11.06 13.79
C GLY A 63 13.66 -12.50 13.40
N GLU A 64 12.62 -13.09 13.98
CA GLU A 64 12.19 -14.47 13.69
C GLU A 64 11.68 -14.65 12.25
N MET A 65 11.10 -13.60 11.65
CA MET A 65 10.68 -13.61 10.24
C MET A 65 11.80 -13.28 9.25
N GLY A 66 13.02 -12.97 9.72
CA GLY A 66 14.13 -12.55 8.85
C GLY A 66 13.94 -11.16 8.22
N LEU A 67 13.06 -10.33 8.79
CA LEU A 67 12.70 -9.00 8.29
C LEU A 67 13.37 -7.86 9.07
N ALA A 68 14.24 -8.17 10.03
CA ALA A 68 14.90 -7.16 10.87
C ALA A 68 15.68 -6.10 10.05
N SER A 69 16.30 -6.49 8.93
CA SER A 69 17.04 -5.58 8.04
C SER A 69 16.18 -4.53 7.35
N LEU A 70 14.86 -4.74 7.29
CA LEU A 70 13.94 -3.80 6.66
C LEU A 70 13.56 -2.63 7.57
N HIS A 71 13.95 -2.66 8.85
CA HIS A 71 13.68 -1.60 9.83
C HIS A 71 12.19 -1.19 9.86
N LEU A 72 11.29 -2.16 9.69
CA LEU A 72 9.86 -1.91 9.69
C LEU A 72 9.42 -1.45 11.07
N THR A 73 8.55 -0.44 11.12
CA THR A 73 7.93 0.00 12.36
C THR A 73 6.46 -0.36 12.35
N PRO A 74 5.80 -0.48 13.51
CA PRO A 74 4.34 -0.62 13.55
C PRO A 74 3.61 0.51 12.78
N GLY A 75 4.21 1.70 12.73
CA GLY A 75 3.73 2.82 11.94
C GLY A 75 3.86 2.61 10.42
N SER A 76 4.91 1.93 9.94
CA SER A 76 5.07 1.65 8.51
C SER A 76 4.03 0.67 8.00
N LEU A 77 3.58 -0.30 8.82
CA LEU A 77 2.43 -1.16 8.47
C LEU A 77 1.15 -0.37 8.24
N ARG A 78 0.96 0.75 8.95
CA ARG A 78 -0.22 1.60 8.78
C ARG A 78 -0.22 2.29 7.42
N ALA A 79 0.94 2.82 7.00
CA ALA A 79 1.10 3.42 5.67
C ALA A 79 1.01 2.38 4.56
N GLY A 80 1.67 1.23 4.72
CA GLY A 80 1.61 0.12 3.77
C GLY A 80 0.20 -0.45 3.62
N GLY A 81 -0.53 -0.62 4.72
CA GLY A 81 -1.93 -1.05 4.71
C GLY A 81 -2.87 -0.04 4.05
N ALA A 82 -2.61 1.26 4.22
CA ALA A 82 -3.34 2.31 3.52
C ALA A 82 -3.17 2.22 2.00
N THR A 83 -1.92 2.09 1.58
CA THR A 83 -1.51 1.98 0.18
C THR A 83 -2.10 0.72 -0.46
N HIS A 84 -1.97 -0.44 0.19
CA HIS A 84 -2.54 -1.69 -0.29
C HIS A 84 -4.06 -1.60 -0.46
N HIS A 85 -4.76 -1.02 0.52
CA HIS A 85 -6.21 -0.85 0.46
C HIS A 85 -6.62 0.13 -0.66
N PHE A 86 -5.86 1.21 -0.86
CA PHE A 86 -6.10 2.13 -1.98
C PHE A 86 -5.89 1.44 -3.34
N LEU A 87 -4.80 0.69 -3.51
CA LEU A 87 -4.53 -0.07 -4.74
C LEU A 87 -5.64 -1.07 -5.05
N LYS A 88 -6.23 -1.69 -4.03
CA LYS A 88 -7.28 -2.71 -4.19
C LYS A 88 -8.65 -2.13 -4.53
N TYR A 89 -9.03 -1.00 -3.93
CA TYR A 89 -10.41 -0.50 -3.99
C TYR A 89 -10.56 0.89 -4.61
N GLN A 90 -9.48 1.65 -4.73
CA GLN A 90 -9.45 3.03 -5.25
C GLN A 90 -10.49 3.97 -4.62
N ASP A 91 -10.91 3.68 -3.38
CA ASP A 91 -11.98 4.38 -2.66
C ASP A 91 -11.39 5.11 -1.45
N VAL A 92 -11.14 6.41 -1.63
CA VAL A 92 -10.60 7.31 -0.60
C VAL A 92 -11.57 7.47 0.58
N PRO A 93 -12.89 7.70 0.39
CA PRO A 93 -13.84 7.75 1.51
C PRO A 93 -13.84 6.48 2.37
N ARG A 94 -13.83 5.29 1.76
CA ARG A 94 -13.76 4.01 2.48
C ARG A 94 -12.45 3.87 3.22
N LEU A 95 -11.33 4.20 2.58
CA LEU A 95 -10.02 4.18 3.20
C LEU A 95 -9.95 5.15 4.40
N ARG A 96 -10.49 6.36 4.25
CA ARG A 96 -10.60 7.37 5.30
C ARG A 96 -11.36 6.84 6.51
N ARG A 97 -12.52 6.21 6.30
CA ARG A 97 -13.30 5.56 7.36
C ARG A 97 -12.53 4.45 8.04
N ARG A 98 -11.91 3.54 7.25
CA ARG A 98 -11.14 2.40 7.75
C ARG A 98 -9.96 2.84 8.61
N GLY A 99 -9.16 3.80 8.14
CA GLY A 99 -8.00 4.30 8.86
C GLY A 99 -8.35 5.30 9.96
N ARG A 100 -9.60 5.78 10.05
CA ARG A 100 -10.04 6.80 11.01
C ARG A 100 -9.25 8.11 10.89
N TRP A 101 -8.88 8.49 9.66
CA TRP A 101 -8.22 9.77 9.42
C TRP A 101 -9.23 10.91 9.51
N ARG A 102 -8.92 11.89 10.36
CA ARG A 102 -9.75 13.09 10.53
C ARG A 102 -9.57 14.08 9.38
N VAL A 103 -8.34 14.19 8.87
CA VAL A 103 -7.93 15.12 7.82
C VAL A 103 -7.51 14.33 6.59
N GLU A 104 -8.01 14.74 5.43
CA GLU A 104 -7.78 14.08 4.15
C GLU A 104 -6.33 14.21 3.67
N GLY A 105 -5.69 15.37 3.91
CA GLY A 105 -4.30 15.59 3.51
C GLY A 105 -3.29 14.61 4.13
N THR A 106 -3.53 14.13 5.36
CA THR A 106 -2.69 13.09 5.97
C THR A 106 -2.85 11.75 5.26
N LEU A 107 -4.05 11.45 4.77
CA LEU A 107 -4.33 10.23 4.01
C LEU A 107 -3.65 10.28 2.64
N GLU A 108 -3.78 11.39 1.92
CA GLU A 108 -3.16 11.57 0.61
C GLU A 108 -1.65 11.40 0.67
N HIS A 109 -0.99 11.96 1.69
CA HIS A 109 0.45 11.76 1.89
C HIS A 109 0.82 10.28 2.05
N TYR A 110 0.09 9.52 2.87
CA TYR A 110 0.35 8.08 3.04
C TYR A 110 0.15 7.28 1.75
N VAL A 111 -0.85 7.64 0.95
CA VAL A 111 -1.12 6.95 -0.32
C VAL A 111 -0.07 7.31 -1.36
N GLN A 112 0.29 8.59 -1.52
CA GLN A 112 1.28 9.02 -2.51
C GLN A 112 2.67 8.44 -2.23
N GLU A 113 3.17 8.55 -0.99
CA GLU A 113 4.48 8.02 -0.61
C GLU A 113 4.56 6.50 -0.79
N GLY A 114 3.51 5.78 -0.34
CA GLY A 114 3.49 4.33 -0.45
C GLY A 114 3.34 3.84 -1.88
N LEU A 115 2.53 4.52 -2.71
CA LEU A 115 2.41 4.20 -4.14
C LEU A 115 3.72 4.47 -4.87
N TYR A 116 4.37 5.59 -4.59
CA TYR A 116 5.66 5.94 -5.18
C TYR A 116 6.72 4.90 -4.85
N ALA A 117 6.85 4.51 -3.58
CA ALA A 117 7.79 3.47 -3.16
C ALA A 117 7.50 2.12 -3.84
N LEU A 118 6.23 1.71 -3.95
CA LEU A 118 5.85 0.47 -4.65
C LEU A 118 6.16 0.55 -6.16
N GLN A 119 5.89 1.68 -6.80
CA GLN A 119 6.24 1.89 -8.21
C GLN A 119 7.74 1.84 -8.43
N LEU A 120 8.54 2.47 -7.57
CA LEU A 120 10.00 2.37 -7.66
C LEU A 120 10.49 0.92 -7.54
N LEU A 121 9.97 0.14 -6.60
CA LEU A 121 10.30 -1.28 -6.47
C LEU A 121 9.91 -2.08 -7.73
N GLN A 122 8.72 -1.84 -8.27
CA GLN A 122 8.27 -2.50 -9.51
C GLN A 122 9.10 -2.08 -10.73
N LEU A 123 9.50 -0.81 -10.80
CA LEU A 123 10.41 -0.28 -11.82
C LEU A 123 11.83 -0.81 -11.65
N GLN A 124 12.31 -1.09 -10.46
CA GLN A 124 13.62 -1.73 -10.29
C GLN A 124 13.60 -3.17 -10.82
N VAL A 125 12.50 -3.90 -10.59
CA VAL A 125 12.36 -5.30 -11.07
C VAL A 125 12.06 -5.38 -12.58
N ARG A 126 11.21 -4.50 -13.12
CA ARG A 126 10.82 -4.50 -14.56
C ARG A 126 11.65 -3.56 -15.41
N GLY A 127 12.11 -2.46 -14.85
CA GLY A 127 12.88 -1.43 -15.55
C GLY A 127 14.32 -1.85 -15.78
N GLN A 128 14.91 -2.75 -14.98
CA GLN A 128 16.24 -3.27 -15.31
C GLN A 128 16.25 -4.03 -16.65
N SER A 129 15.24 -4.85 -16.92
CA SER A 129 15.12 -5.55 -18.21
C SER A 129 14.75 -4.60 -19.35
N ILE A 130 13.79 -3.70 -19.14
CA ILE A 130 13.37 -2.71 -20.17
C ILE A 130 14.48 -1.71 -20.48
N VAL A 131 15.22 -1.22 -19.48
CA VAL A 131 16.35 -0.30 -19.68
C VAL A 131 17.50 -1.04 -20.34
N ALA A 132 17.79 -2.29 -19.97
CA ALA A 132 18.80 -3.09 -20.68
C ALA A 132 18.42 -3.30 -22.15
N GLU A 133 17.16 -3.61 -22.44
CA GLU A 133 16.64 -3.78 -23.80
C GLU A 133 16.65 -2.45 -24.59
N LEU A 134 16.20 -1.36 -23.99
CA LEU A 134 16.24 -0.02 -24.59
C LEU A 134 17.67 0.47 -24.81
N CYS A 135 18.63 0.13 -23.92
CA CYS A 135 20.04 0.42 -24.14
C CYS A 135 20.64 -0.41 -25.28
N LEU A 136 20.19 -1.66 -25.48
CA LEU A 136 20.60 -2.51 -26.60
C LEU A 136 20.02 -2.01 -27.93
N VAL A 137 18.73 -1.65 -27.95
CA VAL A 137 18.07 -1.07 -29.12
C VAL A 137 18.63 0.33 -29.43
N GLY A 138 18.82 1.16 -28.40
CA GLY A 138 19.41 2.49 -28.52
C GLY A 138 20.83 2.45 -29.07
N LYS A 139 21.68 1.51 -28.63
CA LYS A 139 23.01 1.29 -29.22
C LYS A 139 22.93 0.85 -30.68
N ARG A 140 21.96 0.01 -31.06
CA ARG A 140 21.74 -0.36 -32.47
C ARG A 140 21.28 0.81 -33.33
N LEU A 141 20.42 1.68 -32.80
CA LEU A 141 19.96 2.89 -33.49
C LEU A 141 21.06 3.95 -33.63
N LEU A 142 21.93 4.07 -32.62
CA LEU A 142 23.06 4.99 -32.64
C LEU A 142 24.24 4.48 -33.48
N ASN A 143 24.40 3.15 -33.61
CA ASN A 143 25.49 2.53 -34.38
C ASN A 143 25.10 2.18 -35.83
N ASN A 144 23.82 2.26 -36.21
CA ASN A 144 23.40 2.18 -37.61
C ASN A 144 23.46 3.58 -38.22
N GLU A 145 24.64 3.98 -38.72
CA GLU A 145 24.82 5.21 -39.50
C GLU A 145 24.13 5.20 -40.88
N ASN A 146 23.34 4.17 -41.24
CA ASN A 146 22.60 4.14 -42.50
C ASN A 146 21.17 3.63 -42.30
N LEU A 147 20.29 4.50 -41.84
CA LEU A 147 18.87 4.40 -42.19
C LEU A 147 18.58 5.55 -43.15
N GLU A 148 18.79 5.31 -44.45
CA GLU A 148 18.15 6.12 -45.47
C GLU A 148 16.65 6.12 -45.17
N ALA A 149 16.12 7.30 -44.83
CA ALA A 149 14.70 7.49 -44.62
C ALA A 149 13.97 7.10 -45.91
N PRO A 150 12.93 6.23 -45.86
CA PRO A 150 12.16 5.96 -47.05
C PRO A 150 11.49 7.26 -47.51
N SER A 151 11.86 7.70 -48.71
CA SER A 151 11.35 8.94 -49.28
C SER A 151 9.81 8.89 -49.37
N LEU A 152 9.16 9.97 -48.94
CA LEU A 152 7.72 10.10 -48.82
C LEU A 152 6.96 10.20 -50.17
N ASN A 153 7.51 9.70 -51.28
CA ASN A 153 6.96 9.93 -52.61
C ASN A 153 6.18 8.78 -53.26
N GLU A 154 5.96 7.64 -52.58
CA GLU A 154 5.23 6.50 -53.19
C GLU A 154 3.82 6.24 -52.64
N ARG A 155 3.21 7.20 -51.92
CA ARG A 155 1.83 7.04 -51.41
C ARG A 155 0.74 7.74 -52.22
N SER A 156 1.07 8.35 -53.37
CA SER A 156 0.08 9.12 -54.16
C SER A 156 -0.58 8.34 -55.33
N SER A 157 -0.09 7.16 -55.71
CA SER A 157 -0.60 6.45 -56.90
C SER A 157 -1.64 5.36 -56.63
N ALA A 158 -1.86 4.93 -55.38
CA ALA A 158 -2.74 3.79 -55.09
C ALA A 158 -4.21 4.15 -54.75
N GLN A 159 -4.57 5.43 -54.57
CA GLN A 159 -5.92 5.83 -54.14
C GLN A 159 -6.86 6.35 -55.25
N ARG A 160 -6.48 6.29 -56.53
CA ARG A 160 -7.33 6.79 -57.64
C ARG A 160 -8.04 5.73 -58.50
N SER A 161 -7.97 4.44 -58.18
CA SER A 161 -8.59 3.38 -59.02
C SER A 161 -9.73 2.59 -58.35
N ALA A 162 -10.47 3.17 -57.40
CA ALA A 162 -11.61 2.49 -56.75
C ALA A 162 -12.88 3.36 -56.65
N ARG A 163 -13.07 4.29 -57.60
CA ARG A 163 -14.34 5.00 -57.80
C ARG A 163 -14.61 5.19 -59.30
N ARG A 164 -15.09 4.12 -59.94
CA ARG A 164 -15.95 4.17 -61.13
C ARG A 164 -16.92 3.01 -61.06
#